data_AF-A0A366MUN8-F1
#
_entry.id   AF-A0A366MUN8-F1
#
_cell.length_a   1.000
_cell.length_b   1.000
_cell.length_c   1.000
_cell.angle_alpha   90.00
_cell.angle_beta   90.00
_cell.angle_gamma   90.00
#
_symmetry.space_group_name_H-M   'P 1'
#
loop_
_entity.id
_entity.type
_entity.pdbx_description
1 polymer ?
#
loop_
_entity_poly.entity_id
_entity_poly.type
_entity_poly.pdbx_seq_one_letter_code
_entity_poly.pdbx_strand_id
1 'polypeptide(L)'
;MKDKLINLEHNMLKLFSELEQLQHTIFNHEQFGQKHDLNKSTPPDWWIEEDKQLNLSHESMIKSLHNHIICYFDMMKLNSYLDVFIKKFGEFPNTTDAYNGIDFEPFNGQIYSQYLHELWSFLSPFDFFKKDLSVKQTGIKYLETILKNTATVIYKMGKKPTSEPQVYNEVKILLESIFPTSKNASSNFLKTAKEFKPDILIPELSAAIEYKYAKDETKLKTTIEQIAADVKGYNGDQDYNVYYAVFYVTNDFWGESKFEQVWADNKFPKNWRAFYVVGHDT
;
A
#
# COMPACT_ATOMS: atom_id res chain seq x y z
N MET A 1 21.93 28.95 4.89
CA MET A 1 22.41 27.57 5.17
C MET A 1 21.26 26.70 5.65
N LYS A 2 20.51 27.14 6.68
CA LYS A 2 19.31 26.47 7.18
C LYS A 2 18.25 26.17 6.08
N ASP A 3 17.92 27.13 5.22
CA ASP A 3 16.92 26.90 4.16
C ASP A 3 17.36 25.89 3.10
N LYS A 4 18.68 25.82 2.83
CA LYS A 4 19.25 24.82 1.92
C LYS A 4 19.17 23.42 2.53
N LEU A 5 19.43 23.31 3.83
CA LEU A 5 19.32 22.05 4.56
C LEU A 5 17.87 21.54 4.60
N ILE A 6 16.90 22.40 4.92
CA ILE A 6 15.47 22.04 4.93
C ILE A 6 15.00 21.59 3.54
N ASN A 7 15.43 22.28 2.49
CA ASN A 7 15.10 21.88 1.11
C ASN A 7 15.71 20.52 0.76
N LEU A 8 16.96 20.27 1.19
CA LEU A 8 17.61 18.97 1.00
C LEU A 8 16.88 17.84 1.73
N GLU A 9 16.51 18.04 2.99
CA GLU A 9 15.73 17.10 3.80
C GLU A 9 14.38 16.78 3.13
N HIS A 10 13.68 17.82 2.64
CA HIS A 10 12.41 17.65 1.94
C HIS A 10 12.57 16.87 0.62
N ASN A 11 13.61 17.16 -0.17
CA ASN A 11 13.87 16.45 -1.41
C ASN A 11 14.25 14.99 -1.16
N MET A 12 14.96 14.69 -0.06
CA MET A 12 15.26 13.31 0.33
C MET A 12 13.98 12.54 0.65
N LEU A 13 13.08 13.11 1.46
CA LEU A 13 11.80 12.47 1.80
C LEU A 13 10.93 12.25 0.56
N LYS A 14 10.87 13.24 -0.33
CA LYS A 14 10.16 13.14 -1.59
C LYS A 14 10.72 12.02 -2.48
N LEU A 15 12.03 11.99 -2.69
CA LEU A 15 12.69 10.94 -3.48
C LEU A 15 12.46 9.55 -2.89
N PHE A 16 12.49 9.41 -1.56
CA PHE A 16 12.15 8.16 -0.90
C PHE A 16 10.73 7.70 -1.22
N SER A 17 9.74 8.60 -1.07
CA SER A 17 8.34 8.28 -1.37
C SER A 17 8.12 7.93 -2.84
N GLU A 18 8.74 8.66 -3.77
CA GLU A 18 8.64 8.40 -5.20
C GLU A 18 9.34 7.06 -5.57
N LEU A 19 10.46 6.73 -4.92
CA LEU A 19 11.15 5.45 -5.11
C LEU A 19 10.31 4.27 -4.62
N GLU A 20 9.64 4.40 -3.46
CA GLU A 20 8.70 3.39 -2.97
C GLU A 20 7.57 3.16 -3.98
N GLN A 21 6.96 4.23 -4.49
CA GLN A 21 5.92 4.15 -5.53
C GLN A 21 6.41 3.48 -6.81
N LEU A 22 7.58 3.89 -7.31
CA LEU A 22 8.17 3.33 -8.52
C LEU A 22 8.49 1.84 -8.38
N GLN A 23 8.90 1.39 -7.19
CA GLN A 23 9.12 -0.03 -6.93
C GLN A 23 7.83 -0.85 -6.95
N HIS A 24 6.72 -0.30 -6.47
CA HIS A 24 5.42 -0.94 -6.64
C HIS A 24 5.05 -1.06 -8.13
N THR A 25 5.30 -0.01 -8.91
CA THR A 25 5.10 -0.03 -10.37
C THR A 25 5.93 -1.12 -11.04
N ILE A 26 7.23 -1.18 -10.74
CA ILE A 26 8.15 -2.19 -11.28
C ILE A 26 7.68 -3.60 -10.93
N PHE A 27 7.35 -3.85 -9.66
CA PHE A 27 6.88 -5.17 -9.23
C PHE A 27 5.60 -5.59 -9.99
N ASN A 28 4.65 -4.66 -10.14
CA ASN A 28 3.42 -4.92 -10.88
C ASN A 28 3.70 -5.22 -12.36
N HIS A 29 4.64 -4.49 -12.97
CA HIS A 29 5.11 -4.72 -14.34
C HIS A 29 5.70 -6.13 -14.49
N GLU A 30 6.60 -6.54 -13.60
CA GLU A 30 7.21 -7.88 -13.61
C GLU A 30 6.19 -9.01 -13.41
N GLN A 31 5.23 -8.81 -12.50
CA GLN A 31 4.16 -9.77 -12.25
C GLN A 31 3.20 -9.92 -13.44
N PHE A 32 2.95 -8.82 -14.16
CA PHE A 32 2.26 -8.90 -15.44
C PHE A 32 3.09 -9.80 -16.40
N GLY A 33 4.43 -9.65 -16.39
CA GLY A 33 5.42 -10.33 -17.24
C GLY A 33 5.32 -11.81 -17.21
N GLN A 34 5.47 -12.32 -16.00
CA GLN A 34 5.41 -13.74 -15.72
C GLN A 34 4.07 -14.36 -16.15
N LYS A 35 2.95 -13.61 -16.07
CA LYS A 35 1.63 -14.09 -16.52
C LYS A 35 1.50 -14.11 -18.05
N HIS A 36 2.18 -13.21 -18.75
CA HIS A 36 2.13 -13.12 -20.21
C HIS A 36 3.08 -14.11 -20.90
N ASP A 37 4.23 -14.38 -20.29
CA ASP A 37 5.25 -15.34 -20.77
C ASP A 37 4.73 -16.79 -20.77
N LEU A 38 3.77 -17.11 -19.90
CA LEU A 38 3.09 -18.42 -19.88
C LEU A 38 2.24 -18.68 -21.14
N ASN A 39 1.97 -17.67 -21.98
CA ASN A 39 1.08 -17.79 -23.14
C ASN A 39 1.67 -17.35 -24.51
N LYS A 40 2.85 -16.74 -24.59
CA LYS A 40 3.53 -16.41 -25.87
C LYS A 40 5.06 -16.43 -25.72
N SER A 41 5.76 -16.87 -26.78
CA SER A 41 7.22 -17.12 -26.79
C SER A 41 8.11 -15.87 -26.87
N THR A 42 7.56 -14.65 -26.76
CA THR A 42 8.33 -13.40 -26.76
C THR A 42 7.51 -12.24 -26.17
N PRO A 43 8.08 -11.40 -25.27
CA PRO A 43 7.42 -10.20 -24.77
C PRO A 43 7.14 -9.18 -25.90
N PRO A 44 6.03 -8.42 -25.84
CA PRO A 44 5.77 -7.32 -26.77
C PRO A 44 6.81 -6.19 -26.69
N ASP A 45 7.09 -5.50 -27.80
CA ASP A 45 8.08 -4.41 -27.81
C ASP A 45 7.76 -3.26 -26.85
N TRP A 46 6.48 -2.88 -26.73
CA TRP A 46 6.04 -1.84 -25.80
C TRP A 46 6.37 -2.17 -24.34
N TRP A 47 6.39 -3.46 -24.00
CA TRP A 47 6.78 -3.94 -22.68
C TRP A 47 8.25 -3.70 -22.42
N ILE A 48 9.09 -4.10 -23.37
CA ILE A 48 10.53 -4.02 -23.28
C ILE A 48 10.95 -2.55 -23.16
N GLU A 49 10.28 -1.67 -23.90
CA GLU A 49 10.47 -0.22 -23.80
C GLU A 49 10.06 0.34 -22.44
N GLU A 50 8.89 -0.07 -21.91
CA GLU A 50 8.41 0.35 -20.59
C GLU A 50 9.31 -0.17 -19.46
N ASP A 51 9.71 -1.45 -19.51
CA ASP A 51 10.65 -2.08 -18.57
C ASP A 51 11.98 -1.30 -18.53
N LYS A 52 12.52 -0.97 -19.71
CA LYS A 52 13.73 -0.16 -19.82
C LYS A 52 13.55 1.24 -19.23
N GLN A 53 12.41 1.89 -19.45
CA GLN A 53 12.13 3.21 -18.90
C GLN A 53 12.00 3.21 -17.37
N LEU A 54 11.30 2.21 -16.83
CA LEU A 54 11.16 2.01 -15.38
C LEU A 54 12.52 1.77 -14.72
N ASN A 55 13.34 0.92 -15.34
CA ASN A 55 14.71 0.65 -14.90
C ASN A 55 15.59 1.90 -14.88
N LEU A 56 15.59 2.68 -15.97
CA LEU A 56 16.35 3.93 -16.05
C LEU A 56 15.87 4.97 -15.03
N SER A 57 14.55 5.07 -14.82
CA SER A 57 13.97 5.99 -13.83
C SER A 57 14.39 5.60 -12.42
N HIS A 58 14.31 4.32 -12.07
CA HIS A 58 14.69 3.80 -10.76
C HIS A 58 16.18 4.03 -10.49
N GLU A 59 17.04 3.70 -11.46
CA GLU A 59 18.49 3.93 -11.35
C GLU A 59 18.81 5.42 -11.13
N SER A 60 18.18 6.31 -11.90
CA SER A 60 18.36 7.76 -11.78
C SER A 60 17.96 8.27 -10.40
N MET A 61 16.81 7.81 -9.89
CA MET A 61 16.28 8.24 -8.59
C MET A 61 17.12 7.72 -7.42
N ILE A 62 17.59 6.47 -7.46
CA ILE A 62 18.51 5.95 -6.45
C ILE A 62 19.81 6.75 -6.43
N LYS A 63 20.40 7.04 -7.60
CA LYS A 63 21.59 7.89 -7.70
C LYS A 63 21.33 9.28 -7.12
N SER A 64 20.19 9.87 -7.44
CA SER A 64 19.78 11.16 -6.90
C SER A 64 19.71 11.10 -5.38
N LEU A 65 18.98 10.13 -4.81
CA LEU A 65 18.83 9.99 -3.36
C LEU A 65 20.19 9.77 -2.66
N HIS A 66 21.03 8.91 -3.21
CA HIS A 66 22.38 8.65 -2.69
C HIS A 66 23.22 9.93 -2.63
N ASN A 67 23.21 10.72 -3.70
CA ASN A 67 23.91 12.01 -3.74
C ASN A 67 23.35 13.02 -2.74
N HIS A 68 22.02 13.05 -2.53
CA HIS A 68 21.41 13.92 -1.53
C HIS A 68 21.85 13.55 -0.11
N ILE A 69 21.99 12.25 0.19
CA ILE A 69 22.47 11.76 1.49
C ILE A 69 23.93 12.17 1.73
N ILE A 70 24.81 12.00 0.73
CA ILE A 70 26.21 12.45 0.83
C ILE A 70 26.27 13.96 1.07
N CYS A 71 25.55 14.75 0.26
CA CYS A 71 25.45 16.20 0.43
C CYS A 71 24.95 16.58 1.84
N TYR A 72 23.99 15.83 2.38
CA TYR A 72 23.45 16.05 3.72
C TYR A 72 24.52 15.85 4.79
N PHE A 73 25.26 14.73 4.74
CA PHE A 73 26.34 14.47 5.69
C PHE A 73 27.48 15.49 5.59
N ASP A 74 27.85 15.89 4.38
CA ASP A 74 28.85 16.94 4.15
C ASP A 74 28.40 18.29 4.73
N MET A 75 27.16 18.69 4.48
CA MET A 75 26.60 19.95 5.00
C MET A 75 26.52 19.95 6.53
N MET A 76 26.21 18.80 7.13
CA MET A 76 26.15 18.61 8.59
C MET A 76 27.52 18.34 9.22
N LYS A 77 28.59 18.21 8.42
CA LYS A 77 29.96 17.86 8.83
C LYS A 77 30.04 16.53 9.59
N LEU A 78 29.26 15.54 9.17
CA LEU A 78 29.16 14.22 9.77
C LEU A 78 30.11 13.21 9.09
N ASN A 79 31.40 13.55 8.99
CA ASN A 79 32.38 12.79 8.21
C ASN A 79 32.47 11.31 8.64
N SER A 80 32.46 11.02 9.95
CA SER A 80 32.47 9.64 10.43
C SER A 80 31.21 8.86 10.04
N TYR A 81 30.07 9.55 9.90
CA TYR A 81 28.83 8.94 9.46
C TYR A 81 28.81 8.70 7.95
N LEU A 82 29.38 9.64 7.18
CA LEU A 82 29.64 9.47 5.75
C LEU A 82 30.56 8.27 5.48
N ASP A 83 31.62 8.09 6.26
CA ASP A 83 32.52 6.94 6.14
C ASP A 83 31.78 5.61 6.37
N VAL A 84 30.90 5.56 7.37
CA VAL A 84 30.07 4.37 7.64
C VAL A 84 29.07 4.15 6.51
N PHE A 85 28.47 5.24 5.99
CA PHE A 85 27.55 5.17 4.87
C PHE A 85 28.21 4.59 3.63
N ILE A 86 29.37 5.12 3.21
CA ILE A 86 30.12 4.64 2.04
C ILE A 86 30.56 3.18 2.23
N LYS A 87 30.99 2.79 3.44
CA LYS A 87 31.35 1.40 3.74
C LYS A 87 30.16 0.44 3.61
N LYS A 88 28.95 0.89 3.95
CA LYS A 88 27.75 0.06 3.93
C LYS A 88 27.07 0.03 2.56
N PHE A 89 26.94 1.17 1.90
CA PHE A 89 26.14 1.35 0.69
C PHE A 89 26.97 1.57 -0.58
N GLY A 90 28.30 1.62 -0.46
CA GLY A 90 29.22 1.95 -1.55
C GLY A 90 29.39 3.46 -1.75
N GLU A 91 30.43 3.83 -2.50
CA GLU A 91 30.65 5.21 -2.98
C GLU A 91 29.69 5.59 -4.11
N PHE A 92 29.24 4.58 -4.86
CA PHE A 92 28.21 4.69 -5.87
C PHE A 92 27.14 3.64 -5.57
N PRO A 93 25.85 3.95 -5.69
CA PRO A 93 24.80 2.99 -5.37
C PRO A 93 24.84 1.82 -6.35
N ASN A 94 24.90 0.59 -5.82
CA ASN A 94 24.69 -0.61 -6.63
C ASN A 94 23.20 -0.73 -6.97
N THR A 95 22.84 -0.32 -8.18
CA THR A 95 21.44 -0.29 -8.64
C THR A 95 20.88 -1.68 -8.88
N THR A 96 21.74 -2.69 -9.09
CA THR A 96 21.33 -4.09 -9.25
C THR A 96 20.89 -4.73 -7.94
N ASP A 97 21.59 -4.44 -6.83
CA ASP A 97 21.21 -4.96 -5.50
C ASP A 97 19.91 -4.31 -4.98
N ALA A 98 19.69 -3.03 -5.31
CA ALA A 98 18.47 -2.32 -4.95
C ALA A 98 17.22 -2.87 -5.67
N TYR A 99 17.42 -3.50 -6.83
CA TYR A 99 16.38 -4.08 -7.67
C TYR A 99 16.02 -5.50 -7.23
N ASN A 100 17.00 -6.31 -6.85
CA ASN A 100 16.80 -7.73 -6.49
C ASN A 100 16.34 -7.95 -5.04
N GLY A 101 16.36 -6.92 -4.19
CA GLY A 101 16.01 -7.01 -2.77
C GLY A 101 14.54 -6.74 -2.44
N ILE A 102 13.59 -7.12 -3.30
CA ILE A 102 12.16 -6.92 -3.00
C ILE A 102 11.67 -8.01 -2.03
N ASP A 103 11.12 -7.61 -0.88
CA ASP A 103 10.55 -8.51 0.13
C ASP A 103 9.17 -8.04 0.60
N PHE A 104 8.49 -8.86 1.41
CA PHE A 104 7.17 -8.61 1.97
C PHE A 104 7.26 -8.37 3.47
N GLU A 105 6.83 -7.20 3.92
CA GLU A 105 6.75 -6.86 5.35
C GLU A 105 5.75 -7.80 6.04
N PRO A 106 6.17 -8.64 7.01
CA PRO A 106 5.32 -9.68 7.58
C PRO A 106 4.06 -9.17 8.27
N PHE A 107 4.12 -7.97 8.85
CA PHE A 107 3.00 -7.43 9.64
C PHE A 107 1.91 -6.79 8.79
N ASN A 108 2.27 -6.22 7.65
CA ASN A 108 1.35 -5.40 6.86
C ASN A 108 1.17 -5.86 5.41
N GLY A 109 1.98 -6.82 4.96
CA GLY A 109 1.96 -7.39 3.62
C GLY A 109 2.47 -6.45 2.53
N GLN A 110 3.00 -5.29 2.89
CA GLN A 110 3.54 -4.33 1.94
C GLN A 110 4.82 -4.88 1.32
N ILE A 111 4.90 -4.74 0.00
CA ILE A 111 6.12 -4.94 -0.74
C ILE A 111 7.07 -3.80 -0.36
N TYR A 112 8.31 -4.11 -0.04
CA TYR A 112 9.33 -3.11 0.23
C TYR A 112 10.66 -3.53 -0.41
N SER A 113 11.46 -2.54 -0.81
CA SER A 113 12.86 -2.80 -1.16
C SER A 113 13.69 -2.86 0.11
N GLN A 114 14.38 -3.98 0.30
CA GLN A 114 15.37 -4.19 1.34
C GLN A 114 16.42 -3.07 1.31
N TYR A 115 16.85 -2.62 0.14
CA TYR A 115 17.78 -1.51 0.02
C TYR A 115 17.21 -0.22 0.59
N LEU A 116 15.98 0.17 0.20
CA LEU A 116 15.33 1.36 0.75
C LEU A 116 15.07 1.23 2.25
N HIS A 117 14.68 0.04 2.73
CA HIS A 117 14.47 -0.20 4.15
C HIS A 117 15.76 -0.10 4.96
N GLU A 118 16.87 -0.64 4.46
CA GLU A 118 18.18 -0.52 5.10
C GLU A 118 18.68 0.93 5.10
N LEU A 119 18.46 1.64 3.99
CA LEU A 119 18.79 3.06 3.86
C LEU A 119 17.95 3.91 4.82
N TRP A 120 16.66 3.65 4.90
CA TRP A 120 15.75 4.31 5.83
C TRP A 120 16.14 4.02 7.28
N SER A 121 16.42 2.77 7.62
CA SER A 121 16.88 2.37 8.95
C SER A 121 18.18 3.05 9.34
N PHE A 122 19.10 3.21 8.39
CA PHE A 122 20.33 3.97 8.58
C PHE A 122 20.05 5.46 8.84
N LEU A 123 19.08 6.06 8.15
CA LEU A 123 18.72 7.48 8.32
C LEU A 123 17.73 7.74 9.47
N SER A 124 17.21 6.70 10.11
CA SER A 124 16.25 6.80 11.22
C SER A 124 16.70 7.63 12.44
N PRO A 125 18.01 7.84 12.73
CA PRO A 125 18.41 8.76 13.80
C PRO A 125 18.04 10.22 13.54
N PHE A 126 17.84 10.63 12.28
CA PHE A 126 17.51 12.00 11.92
C PHE A 126 16.01 12.28 12.05
N ASP A 127 15.66 13.38 12.72
CA ASP A 127 14.27 13.67 13.11
C ASP A 127 13.30 13.84 11.93
N PHE A 128 13.79 14.29 10.77
CA PHE A 128 12.96 14.45 9.57
C PHE A 128 12.55 13.10 8.94
N PHE A 129 13.32 12.03 9.14
CA PHE A 129 12.96 10.67 8.69
C PHE A 129 11.99 9.95 9.64
N LYS A 130 12.03 10.28 10.94
CA LYS A 130 11.10 9.68 11.92
C LYS A 130 9.64 10.09 11.68
N LYS A 131 9.41 11.26 11.07
CA LYS A 131 8.09 11.89 11.02
C LYS A 131 7.14 11.24 10.00
N ASP A 132 7.61 10.84 8.82
CA ASP A 132 6.70 10.36 7.77
C ASP A 132 6.32 8.88 7.91
N LEU A 133 7.27 8.01 8.25
CA LEU A 133 6.97 6.57 8.39
C LEU A 133 6.08 6.29 9.62
N SER A 134 6.33 7.01 10.72
CA SER A 134 5.49 6.92 11.92
C SER A 134 4.08 7.41 11.65
N VAL A 135 3.90 8.46 10.85
CA VAL A 135 2.58 8.99 10.49
C VAL A 135 1.82 8.03 9.59
N LYS A 136 2.44 7.46 8.54
CA LYS A 136 1.77 6.47 7.66
C LYS A 136 1.40 5.20 8.43
N GLN A 137 2.32 4.64 9.23
CA GLN A 137 2.02 3.46 10.06
C GLN A 137 0.93 3.75 11.11
N THR A 138 0.94 4.94 11.70
CA THR A 138 -0.10 5.37 12.63
C THR A 138 -1.44 5.56 11.91
N GLY A 139 -1.43 6.11 10.70
CA GLY A 139 -2.59 6.25 9.83
C GLY A 139 -3.22 4.90 9.48
N ILE A 140 -2.40 3.90 9.11
CA ILE A 140 -2.84 2.52 8.89
C ILE A 140 -3.48 1.93 10.15
N LYS A 141 -2.87 2.12 11.34
CA LYS A 141 -3.46 1.66 12.60
C LYS A 141 -4.80 2.32 12.89
N TYR A 142 -4.94 3.62 12.64
CA TYR A 142 -6.23 4.31 12.79
C TYR A 142 -7.25 3.81 11.79
N LEU A 143 -6.87 3.64 10.52
CA LEU A 143 -7.72 3.06 9.50
C LEU A 143 -8.24 1.69 9.94
N GLU A 144 -7.36 0.75 10.29
CA GLU A 144 -7.76 -0.59 10.72
C GLU A 144 -8.63 -0.58 11.96
N THR A 145 -8.35 0.32 12.90
CA THR A 145 -9.19 0.52 14.08
C THR A 145 -10.60 0.95 13.67
N ILE A 146 -10.73 1.89 12.73
CA ILE A 146 -12.04 2.35 12.23
C ILE A 146 -12.77 1.20 11.52
N LEU A 147 -12.09 0.48 10.62
CA LEU A 147 -12.70 -0.60 9.85
C LEU A 147 -13.19 -1.74 10.76
N LYS A 148 -12.38 -2.18 11.73
CA LYS A 148 -12.77 -3.18 12.74
C LYS A 148 -13.95 -2.71 13.61
N ASN A 149 -14.04 -1.40 13.87
CA ASN A 149 -15.13 -0.80 14.65
C ASN A 149 -16.30 -0.31 13.80
N THR A 150 -16.42 -0.73 12.53
CA THR A 150 -17.51 -0.33 11.62
C THR A 150 -18.88 -0.45 12.28
N ALA A 151 -19.19 -1.57 12.97
CA ALA A 151 -20.48 -1.77 13.62
C ALA A 151 -20.77 -0.72 14.70
N THR A 152 -19.77 -0.38 15.52
CA THR A 152 -19.90 0.65 16.54
C THR A 152 -20.08 2.05 15.93
N VAL A 153 -19.38 2.36 14.84
CA VAL A 153 -19.55 3.64 14.12
C VAL A 153 -20.99 3.79 13.64
N ILE A 154 -21.49 2.78 12.93
CA ILE A 154 -22.85 2.76 12.36
C ILE A 154 -23.92 2.84 13.47
N TYR A 155 -23.74 2.07 14.55
CA TYR A 155 -24.64 2.10 15.70
C TYR A 155 -24.69 3.48 16.35
N LYS A 156 -23.54 4.13 16.57
CA LYS A 156 -23.48 5.48 17.14
C LYS A 156 -24.08 6.55 16.23
N MET A 157 -24.12 6.32 14.93
CA MET A 157 -24.84 7.17 13.97
C MET A 157 -26.36 6.91 13.96
N GLY A 158 -26.85 5.95 14.75
CA GLY A 158 -28.27 5.60 14.83
C GLY A 158 -28.79 4.93 13.57
N LYS A 159 -27.92 4.25 12.81
CA LYS A 159 -28.24 3.65 11.52
C LYS A 159 -28.37 2.13 11.62
N LYS A 160 -29.21 1.55 10.77
CA LYS A 160 -29.40 0.10 10.61
C LYS A 160 -29.25 -0.26 9.14
N PRO A 161 -28.04 -0.55 8.66
CA PRO A 161 -27.80 -0.80 7.25
C PRO A 161 -28.43 -2.14 6.84
N THR A 162 -29.09 -2.14 5.69
CA THR A 162 -29.67 -3.34 5.05
C THR A 162 -28.97 -3.70 3.75
N SER A 163 -27.93 -2.95 3.38
CA SER A 163 -27.16 -3.15 2.15
C SER A 163 -25.73 -2.64 2.31
N GLU A 164 -24.84 -3.12 1.46
CA GLU A 164 -23.42 -2.74 1.40
C GLU A 164 -23.22 -1.22 1.21
N PRO A 165 -23.91 -0.53 0.28
CA PRO A 165 -23.83 0.93 0.19
C PRO A 165 -24.22 1.68 1.46
N GLN A 166 -25.17 1.16 2.24
CA GLN A 166 -25.52 1.79 3.50
C GLN A 166 -24.43 1.58 4.57
N VAL A 167 -23.65 0.51 4.50
CA VAL A 167 -22.52 0.30 5.42
C VAL A 167 -21.39 1.26 5.08
N TYR A 168 -20.89 1.25 3.85
CA TYR A 168 -19.69 2.02 3.54
C TYR A 168 -19.93 3.53 3.54
N ASN A 169 -21.12 4.02 3.15
CA ASN A 169 -21.38 5.47 3.12
C ASN A 169 -21.32 6.09 4.52
N GLU A 170 -21.76 5.36 5.55
CA GLU A 170 -21.72 5.84 6.93
C GLU A 170 -20.27 5.89 7.46
N VAL A 171 -19.46 4.87 7.14
CA VAL A 171 -18.03 4.88 7.52
C VAL A 171 -17.22 5.90 6.70
N LYS A 172 -17.58 6.10 5.43
CA LYS A 172 -16.91 7.04 4.52
C LYS A 172 -16.89 8.46 5.07
N ILE A 173 -17.99 8.92 5.68
CA ILE A 173 -18.07 10.25 6.32
C ILE A 173 -16.97 10.42 7.39
N LEU A 174 -16.76 9.40 8.21
CA LEU A 174 -15.72 9.41 9.24
C LEU A 174 -14.32 9.37 8.61
N LEU A 175 -14.11 8.49 7.64
CA LEU A 175 -12.82 8.36 6.96
C LEU A 175 -12.44 9.64 6.22
N GLU A 176 -13.35 10.31 5.52
CA GLU A 176 -13.11 11.60 4.85
C GLU A 176 -12.80 12.75 5.82
N SER A 177 -13.19 12.61 7.09
CA SER A 177 -12.88 13.59 8.15
C SER A 177 -11.47 13.41 8.71
N ILE A 178 -10.97 12.17 8.71
CA ILE A 178 -9.64 11.81 9.22
C ILE A 178 -8.59 11.83 8.11
N PHE A 179 -8.98 11.44 6.90
CA PHE A 179 -8.18 11.31 5.69
C PHE A 179 -8.80 12.15 4.56
N PRO A 180 -8.59 13.48 4.54
CA PRO A 180 -9.25 14.38 3.60
C PRO A 180 -8.97 14.06 2.13
N THR A 181 -7.86 13.38 1.83
CA THR A 181 -7.49 12.96 0.46
C THR A 181 -8.49 11.97 -0.13
N SER A 182 -9.28 11.28 0.72
CA SER A 182 -10.31 10.32 0.29
C SER A 182 -11.47 10.97 -0.48
N LYS A 183 -11.78 12.25 -0.23
CA LYS A 183 -12.96 12.94 -0.80
C LYS A 183 -12.97 13.03 -2.33
N ASN A 184 -11.79 13.25 -2.90
CA ASN A 184 -11.60 13.44 -4.34
C ASN A 184 -10.78 12.30 -4.95
N ALA A 185 -10.69 11.18 -4.25
CA ALA A 185 -9.89 10.07 -4.69
C ALA A 185 -10.49 9.42 -5.95
N SER A 186 -9.65 9.30 -6.96
CA SER A 186 -9.89 8.49 -8.16
C SER A 186 -8.88 7.36 -8.19
N SER A 187 -9.24 6.31 -8.92
CA SER A 187 -8.35 5.19 -9.21
C SER A 187 -8.35 4.94 -10.71
N ASN A 188 -7.23 4.45 -11.22
CA ASN A 188 -7.07 4.13 -12.64
C ASN A 188 -7.17 2.61 -12.87
N PHE A 189 -8.00 1.89 -12.10
CA PHE A 189 -8.30 0.45 -12.33
C PHE A 189 -9.10 0.25 -13.64
N LEU A 190 -8.46 0.57 -14.77
CA LEU A 190 -8.98 0.39 -16.11
C LEU A 190 -8.49 -0.95 -16.63
N LYS A 191 -9.33 -1.98 -16.51
CA LYS A 191 -9.20 -3.17 -17.38
C LYS A 191 -10.16 -3.02 -18.55
N THR A 192 -9.71 -3.45 -19.73
CA THR A 192 -10.30 -3.29 -21.08
C THR A 192 -11.78 -3.69 -21.23
N ALA A 193 -12.43 -4.22 -20.19
CA ALA A 193 -13.84 -4.59 -20.20
C ALA A 193 -14.62 -4.30 -18.89
N LYS A 194 -13.98 -3.89 -17.78
CA LYS A 194 -14.67 -3.62 -16.50
C LYS A 194 -13.88 -2.61 -15.67
N GLU A 195 -14.50 -1.47 -15.39
CA GLU A 195 -13.99 -0.49 -14.44
C GLU A 195 -14.13 -1.07 -13.03
N PHE A 196 -13.02 -1.24 -12.33
CA PHE A 196 -13.05 -1.65 -10.92
C PHE A 196 -13.08 -0.38 -10.07
N LYS A 197 -14.10 -0.20 -9.24
CA LYS A 197 -14.23 0.99 -8.38
C LYS A 197 -14.37 0.55 -6.92
N PRO A 198 -13.32 0.70 -6.10
CA PRO A 198 -13.42 0.42 -4.68
C PRO A 198 -14.42 1.35 -4.02
N ASP A 199 -15.05 0.90 -2.93
CA ASP A 199 -16.02 1.69 -2.21
C ASP A 199 -15.40 2.97 -1.61
N ILE A 200 -14.19 2.83 -1.07
CA ILE A 200 -13.44 3.92 -0.45
C ILE A 200 -11.97 3.82 -0.82
N LEU A 201 -11.39 4.95 -1.22
CA LEU A 201 -9.97 5.10 -1.55
C LEU A 201 -9.32 6.07 -0.56
N ILE A 202 -8.12 5.76 -0.07
CA ILE A 202 -7.34 6.61 0.83
C ILE A 202 -5.93 6.76 0.24
N PRO A 203 -5.74 7.73 -0.69
CA PRO A 203 -4.48 7.93 -1.40
C PRO A 203 -3.28 8.12 -0.48
N GLU A 204 -3.44 8.87 0.62
CA GLU A 204 -2.36 9.14 1.58
C GLU A 204 -1.83 7.89 2.29
N LEU A 205 -2.61 6.80 2.31
CA LEU A 205 -2.21 5.50 2.85
C LEU A 205 -1.95 4.45 1.77
N SER A 206 -2.09 4.82 0.49
CA SER A 206 -2.10 3.89 -0.65
C SER A 206 -3.10 2.74 -0.44
N ALA A 207 -4.23 3.04 0.23
CA ALA A 207 -5.19 2.03 0.67
C ALA A 207 -6.51 2.11 -0.12
N ALA A 208 -7.03 0.96 -0.51
CA ALA A 208 -8.35 0.80 -1.08
C ALA A 208 -9.19 -0.16 -0.22
N ILE A 209 -10.47 0.15 -0.06
CA ILE A 209 -11.36 -0.55 0.87
C ILE A 209 -12.60 -0.98 0.10
N GLU A 210 -12.93 -2.25 0.25
CA GLU A 210 -14.12 -2.89 -0.27
C GLU A 210 -14.97 -3.36 0.90
N TYR A 211 -16.24 -2.99 0.92
CA TYR A 211 -17.22 -3.48 1.88
C TYR A 211 -18.03 -4.61 1.26
N LYS A 212 -18.44 -5.56 2.09
CA LYS A 212 -19.42 -6.59 1.74
C LYS A 212 -20.45 -6.71 2.84
N TYR A 213 -21.70 -6.88 2.45
CA TYR A 213 -22.82 -7.09 3.38
C TYR A 213 -23.39 -8.50 3.24
N ALA A 214 -23.50 -9.21 4.37
CA ALA A 214 -24.11 -10.54 4.43
C ALA A 214 -25.14 -10.66 5.55
N LYS A 215 -26.36 -11.06 5.17
CA LYS A 215 -27.48 -11.31 6.10
C LYS A 215 -27.58 -12.77 6.57
N ASP A 216 -26.80 -13.65 5.94
CA ASP A 216 -26.79 -15.08 6.20
C ASP A 216 -25.45 -15.69 5.75
N GLU A 217 -25.18 -16.91 6.20
CA GLU A 217 -23.94 -17.65 5.89
C GLU A 217 -23.75 -17.88 4.38
N THR A 218 -24.83 -18.14 3.64
CA THR A 218 -24.77 -18.37 2.19
C THR A 218 -24.26 -17.12 1.48
N LYS A 219 -24.80 -15.94 1.84
CA LYS A 219 -24.37 -14.65 1.30
C LYS A 219 -22.93 -14.33 1.70
N LEU A 220 -22.51 -14.67 2.92
CA LEU A 220 -21.11 -14.52 3.35
C LEU A 220 -20.16 -15.32 2.45
N LYS A 221 -20.44 -16.61 2.20
CA LYS A 221 -19.64 -17.44 1.28
C LYS A 221 -19.55 -16.83 -0.11
N THR A 222 -20.70 -16.47 -0.70
CA THR A 222 -20.75 -15.87 -2.04
C THR A 222 -19.99 -14.55 -2.11
N THR A 223 -20.01 -13.71 -1.06
CA THR A 223 -19.28 -12.44 -1.07
C THR A 223 -17.77 -12.65 -0.93
N ILE A 224 -17.30 -13.66 -0.20
CA ILE A 224 -15.87 -14.04 -0.18
C ILE A 224 -15.40 -14.48 -1.57
N GLU A 225 -16.20 -15.30 -2.27
CA GLU A 225 -15.90 -15.72 -3.65
C GLU A 225 -15.86 -14.54 -4.63
N GLN A 226 -16.74 -13.55 -4.45
CA GLN A 226 -16.71 -12.31 -5.23
C GLN A 226 -15.39 -11.56 -5.04
N ILE A 227 -14.94 -11.38 -3.79
CA ILE A 227 -13.64 -10.78 -3.50
C ILE A 227 -12.50 -11.57 -4.15
N ALA A 228 -12.53 -12.91 -4.09
CA ALA A 228 -11.52 -13.76 -4.73
C ALA A 228 -11.46 -13.57 -6.26
N ALA A 229 -12.61 -13.35 -6.90
CA ALA A 229 -12.66 -13.01 -8.32
C ALA A 229 -12.11 -11.60 -8.58
N ASP A 230 -12.47 -10.64 -7.74
CA ASP A 230 -12.12 -9.23 -7.88
C ASP A 230 -10.63 -8.95 -7.63
N VAL A 231 -9.99 -9.66 -6.69
CA VAL A 231 -8.55 -9.58 -6.41
C VAL A 231 -7.69 -9.82 -7.66
N LYS A 232 -8.13 -10.68 -8.59
CA LYS A 232 -7.46 -10.86 -9.89
C LYS A 232 -7.51 -9.59 -10.73
N GLY A 233 -8.58 -8.82 -10.59
CA GLY A 233 -8.85 -7.51 -11.19
C GLY A 233 -7.93 -6.41 -10.66
N TYR A 234 -7.64 -6.40 -9.37
CA TYR A 234 -6.86 -5.36 -8.66
C TYR A 234 -5.34 -5.32 -8.92
N ASN A 235 -4.82 -6.11 -9.85
CA ASN A 235 -3.42 -5.99 -10.26
C ASN A 235 -3.23 -4.83 -11.23
N GLY A 236 -2.38 -3.85 -10.89
CA GLY A 236 -1.86 -2.85 -11.83
C GLY A 236 -2.11 -1.37 -11.52
N ASP A 237 -2.78 -1.02 -10.42
CA ASP A 237 -2.88 0.39 -10.00
C ASP A 237 -1.66 0.77 -9.14
N GLN A 238 -0.94 1.82 -9.56
CA GLN A 238 0.31 2.27 -8.94
C GLN A 238 0.08 3.09 -7.67
N ASP A 239 -1.14 3.64 -7.49
CA ASP A 239 -1.47 4.55 -6.41
C ASP A 239 -1.97 3.81 -5.16
N TYR A 240 -2.45 2.57 -5.31
CA TYR A 240 -3.02 1.76 -4.23
C TYR A 240 -2.38 0.39 -4.17
N ASN A 241 -1.84 0.03 -3.00
CA ASN A 241 -1.13 -1.23 -2.79
C ASN A 241 -1.52 -1.96 -1.49
N VAL A 242 -2.34 -1.35 -0.63
CA VAL A 242 -2.95 -1.98 0.55
C VAL A 242 -4.45 -2.11 0.32
N TYR A 243 -4.99 -3.32 0.49
CA TYR A 243 -6.40 -3.59 0.24
C TYR A 243 -7.08 -4.14 1.49
N TYR A 244 -8.26 -3.62 1.78
CA TYR A 244 -9.10 -4.08 2.89
C TYR A 244 -10.44 -4.60 2.37
N ALA A 245 -10.84 -5.77 2.84
CA ALA A 245 -12.18 -6.33 2.64
C ALA A 245 -12.93 -6.36 3.98
N VAL A 246 -13.95 -5.52 4.15
CA VAL A 246 -14.72 -5.45 5.40
C VAL A 246 -16.06 -6.15 5.20
N PHE A 247 -16.22 -7.29 5.88
CA PHE A 247 -17.43 -8.10 5.84
C PHE A 247 -18.33 -7.70 7.00
N TYR A 248 -19.33 -6.87 6.73
CA TYR A 248 -20.39 -6.56 7.67
C TYR A 248 -21.45 -7.66 7.64
N VAL A 249 -21.60 -8.38 8.74
CA VAL A 249 -22.61 -9.42 8.90
C VAL A 249 -23.71 -8.97 9.85
N THR A 250 -24.96 -9.33 9.59
CA THR A 250 -26.07 -8.96 10.48
C THR A 250 -26.07 -9.74 11.79
N ASN A 251 -25.47 -10.93 11.80
CA ASN A 251 -25.34 -11.77 12.99
C ASN A 251 -24.04 -12.56 12.91
N ASP A 252 -23.57 -13.06 14.05
CA ASP A 252 -22.38 -13.89 14.10
C ASP A 252 -22.69 -15.31 13.58
N PHE A 253 -22.29 -15.57 12.34
CA PHE A 253 -22.50 -16.87 11.69
C PHE A 253 -21.34 -17.83 11.93
N TRP A 254 -20.12 -17.31 12.02
CA TRP A 254 -18.88 -18.10 11.94
C TRP A 254 -17.93 -17.86 13.12
N GLY A 255 -17.99 -16.70 13.76
CA GLY A 255 -16.92 -16.19 14.60
C GLY A 255 -15.68 -15.79 13.79
N GLU A 256 -14.87 -14.93 14.40
CA GLU A 256 -13.65 -14.40 13.78
C GLU A 256 -12.67 -15.51 13.40
N SER A 257 -12.43 -16.49 14.29
CA SER A 257 -11.46 -17.57 14.05
C SER A 257 -11.77 -18.44 12.82
N LYS A 258 -13.05 -18.81 12.61
CA LYS A 258 -13.44 -19.58 11.42
C LYS A 258 -13.32 -18.73 10.17
N PHE A 259 -13.69 -17.44 10.25
CA PHE A 259 -13.55 -16.53 9.13
C PHE A 259 -12.08 -16.37 8.72
N GLU A 260 -11.17 -16.18 9.68
CA GLU A 260 -9.73 -16.10 9.43
C GLU A 260 -9.18 -17.36 8.75
N GLN A 261 -9.61 -18.55 9.19
CA GLN A 261 -9.22 -19.80 8.56
C GLN A 261 -9.69 -19.88 7.10
N VAL A 262 -10.96 -19.56 6.84
CA VAL A 262 -11.51 -19.55 5.47
C VAL A 262 -10.79 -18.52 4.61
N TRP A 263 -10.49 -17.34 5.15
CA TRP A 263 -9.74 -16.30 4.44
C TRP A 263 -8.33 -16.79 4.06
N ALA A 264 -7.62 -17.44 4.99
CA ALA A 264 -6.31 -18.02 4.75
C ALA A 264 -6.35 -19.13 3.67
N ASP A 265 -7.36 -20.00 3.69
CA ASP A 265 -7.53 -21.10 2.73
C ASP A 265 -7.73 -20.59 1.28
N ASN A 266 -8.29 -19.39 1.11
CA ASN A 266 -8.47 -18.75 -0.19
C ASN A 266 -7.17 -18.16 -0.78
N LYS A 267 -6.07 -18.12 -0.01
CA LYS A 267 -4.74 -17.66 -0.47
C LYS A 267 -4.76 -16.29 -1.14
N PHE A 268 -5.48 -15.35 -0.54
CA PHE A 268 -5.43 -13.95 -0.97
C PHE A 268 -3.99 -13.40 -0.92
N PRO A 269 -3.61 -12.47 -1.81
CA PRO A 269 -2.32 -11.79 -1.74
C PRO A 269 -2.08 -11.17 -0.36
N LYS A 270 -0.82 -11.14 0.10
CA LYS A 270 -0.47 -10.67 1.45
C LYS A 270 -0.90 -9.22 1.73
N ASN A 271 -1.00 -8.40 0.70
CA ASN A 271 -1.43 -7.02 0.79
C ASN A 271 -2.95 -6.84 0.90
N TRP A 272 -3.73 -7.93 0.91
CA TRP A 272 -5.15 -7.95 1.22
C TRP A 272 -5.40 -8.38 2.66
N ARG A 273 -6.20 -7.60 3.38
CA ARG A 273 -6.62 -7.90 4.75
C ARG A 273 -8.13 -7.90 4.85
N ALA A 274 -8.67 -8.87 5.58
CA ALA A 274 -10.11 -8.96 5.79
C ALA A 274 -10.49 -8.74 7.25
N PHE A 275 -11.63 -8.07 7.45
CA PHE A 275 -12.22 -7.87 8.77
C PHE A 275 -13.64 -8.41 8.79
N TYR A 276 -13.91 -9.30 9.75
CA TYR A 276 -15.23 -9.82 10.05
C TYR A 276 -15.89 -8.95 11.11
N VAL A 277 -16.94 -8.22 10.73
CA VAL A 277 -17.59 -7.25 11.60
C VAL A 277 -19.04 -7.66 11.83
N VAL A 278 -19.37 -7.99 13.07
CA VAL A 278 -20.73 -8.34 13.47
C VAL A 278 -21.52 -7.07 13.81
N GLY A 279 -22.61 -6.85 13.08
CA GLY A 279 -23.54 -5.75 13.30
C GLY A 279 -24.26 -5.87 14.64
N HIS A 280 -24.69 -4.72 15.17
CA HIS A 280 -25.49 -4.68 16.39
C HIS A 280 -26.97 -4.84 16.05
N ASP A 281 -27.57 -5.96 16.48
CA ASP A 281 -29.02 -6.11 16.58
C ASP A 281 -29.51 -5.55 17.92
N THR A 282 -30.00 -4.31 17.91
CA THR A 282 -30.89 -3.79 18.98
C THR A 282 -31.96 -2.93 18.37
#